data_AF-A0A2W0EUC2-F1
#
_entry.id   AF-A0A2W0EUC2-F1
#
_cell.length_a   1.000
_cell.length_b   1.000
_cell.length_c   1.000
_cell.angle_alpha   90.00
_cell.angle_beta   90.00
_cell.angle_gamma   90.00
#
_symmetry.space_group_name_H-M   'P 1'
#
loop_
_entity.id
_entity.type
_entity.pdbx_description
1 polymer ?
#
loop_
_entity_poly.entity_id
_entity_poly.type
_entity_poly.pdbx_seq_one_letter_code
_entity_poly.pdbx_strand_id
1 'polypeptide(L)'
;MSIKSLKAELQRIAQKIGAADETVLLIVLAVIRANTRETQAEEDFPKTAGHQVDYRIQGQNVSLFFPFTEMDSDQGEQMAKAIILHTRQTERAGRTPQVGVLNMRAAPEEGAWIVTWPPEGVTVEQHAAEQYQRIVEARDEHP
;
A
#
# COMPACT_ATOMS: atom_id res chain seq x y z
N MET A 1 -19.76 6.62 18.36
CA MET A 1 -19.24 6.64 19.75
C MET A 1 -18.29 7.83 19.87
N SER A 2 -18.35 8.67 20.92
CA SER A 2 -17.45 9.84 21.01
C SER A 2 -16.08 9.46 21.56
N ILE A 3 -15.03 10.21 21.20
CA ILE A 3 -13.65 10.03 21.73
C ILE A 3 -13.63 10.10 23.27
N LYS A 4 -14.47 10.96 23.87
CA LYS A 4 -14.61 11.08 25.33
C LYS A 4 -15.15 9.79 25.95
N SER A 5 -16.14 9.16 25.30
CA SER A 5 -16.73 7.89 25.72
C SER A 5 -15.71 6.75 25.66
N LEU A 6 -14.90 6.72 24.60
CA LEU A 6 -13.84 5.73 24.41
C LEU A 6 -12.76 5.86 25.50
N LYS A 7 -12.31 7.09 25.80
CA LYS A 7 -11.31 7.34 26.85
C LYS A 7 -11.77 6.89 28.25
N ALA A 8 -13.04 7.14 28.58
CA ALA A 8 -13.62 6.72 29.86
C ALA A 8 -13.71 5.19 29.96
N GLU A 9 -14.11 4.53 28.88
CA GLU A 9 -14.20 3.07 28.83
C GLU A 9 -12.81 2.43 28.94
N LEU A 10 -11.79 3.06 28.34
CA LEU A 10 -10.40 2.63 28.44
C LEU A 10 -9.83 2.78 29.86
N GLN A 11 -10.08 3.89 30.54
CA GLN A 11 -9.68 4.05 31.95
C GLN A 11 -10.34 3.00 32.84
N ARG A 12 -11.61 2.68 32.58
CA ARG A 12 -12.36 1.64 33.30
C ARG A 12 -11.74 0.26 33.09
N ILE A 13 -11.30 -0.06 31.87
CA ILE A 13 -10.66 -1.34 31.55
C ILE A 13 -9.26 -1.41 32.18
N ALA A 14 -8.45 -0.34 32.07
CA ALA A 14 -7.11 -0.27 32.64
C ALA A 14 -7.10 -0.46 34.17
N GLN A 15 -8.07 0.13 34.87
CA GLN A 15 -8.24 -0.07 36.32
C GLN A 15 -8.62 -1.51 36.68
N LYS A 16 -9.41 -2.20 35.85
CA LYS A 16 -9.82 -3.58 36.10
C LYS A 16 -8.69 -4.59 35.96
N ILE A 17 -7.70 -4.31 35.13
CA ILE A 17 -6.56 -5.20 34.88
C ILE A 17 -5.37 -4.92 35.81
N GLY A 18 -5.50 -4.00 36.78
CA GLY A 18 -4.44 -3.70 37.76
C GLY A 18 -3.27 -2.88 37.21
N ALA A 19 -3.33 -2.43 35.95
CA ALA A 19 -2.29 -1.65 35.29
C ALA A 19 -2.35 -0.15 35.64
N ALA A 20 -2.72 0.20 36.87
CA ALA A 20 -2.88 1.59 37.29
C ALA A 20 -1.54 2.35 37.31
N ASP A 21 -0.42 1.64 37.44
CA ASP A 21 0.93 2.20 37.52
C ASP A 21 1.87 1.79 36.36
N GLU A 22 1.36 1.05 35.36
CA GLU A 22 2.15 0.65 34.18
C GLU A 22 1.76 1.48 32.95
N THR A 23 2.74 1.81 32.12
CA THR A 23 2.54 2.58 30.88
C THR A 23 1.70 1.78 29.89
N VAL A 24 0.38 2.00 29.88
CA VAL A 24 -0.54 1.37 28.92
C VAL A 24 -0.38 2.06 27.56
N LEU A 25 0.29 1.40 26.61
CA LEU A 25 0.31 1.81 25.20
C LEU A 25 -0.99 1.38 24.52
N LEU A 26 -1.85 2.33 24.23
CA LEU A 26 -3.05 2.09 23.43
C LEU A 26 -2.74 2.25 21.95
N ILE A 27 -2.80 1.16 21.20
CA ILE A 27 -2.81 1.19 19.74
C ILE A 27 -4.26 1.11 19.28
N VAL A 28 -4.78 2.21 18.74
CA VAL A 28 -6.12 2.24 18.13
C VAL A 28 -5.98 1.87 16.67
N LEU A 29 -6.39 0.64 16.33
CA LEU A 29 -6.52 0.19 14.94
C LEU A 29 -7.91 0.59 14.44
N ALA A 30 -7.98 1.71 13.69
CA ALA A 30 -9.19 2.06 12.96
C ALA A 30 -9.27 1.19 11.70
N VAL A 31 -10.13 0.17 11.75
CA VAL A 31 -10.40 -0.68 10.58
C VAL A 31 -11.58 -0.08 9.83
N ILE A 32 -11.30 0.53 8.67
CA ILE A 32 -12.35 0.98 7.76
C ILE A 32 -12.66 -0.18 6.81
N ARG A 33 -13.90 -0.64 6.78
CA ARG A 33 -14.37 -1.62 5.80
C ARG A 33 -14.51 -0.92 4.44
N ALA A 34 -13.52 -1.08 3.57
CA ALA A 34 -13.60 -0.66 2.18
C ALA A 34 -14.39 -1.70 1.34
N ASN A 35 -15.69 -1.85 1.60
CA ASN A 35 -16.54 -2.62 0.71
C ASN A 35 -17.13 -1.66 -0.33
N THR A 36 -16.79 -1.86 -1.61
CA THR A 36 -17.03 -0.95 -2.75
C THR A 36 -18.51 -0.61 -2.98
N ARG A 37 -19.45 -1.36 -2.40
CA ARG A 37 -20.90 -1.11 -2.48
C ARG A 37 -21.43 -0.08 -1.49
N GLU A 38 -20.75 0.19 -0.38
CA GLU A 38 -21.19 1.15 0.64
C GLU A 38 -20.41 2.48 0.58
N THR A 39 -19.35 2.55 -0.22
CA THR A 39 -18.43 3.69 -0.32
C THR A 39 -18.85 4.78 -1.32
N GLN A 40 -20.03 4.67 -1.94
CA GLN A 40 -20.53 5.70 -2.87
C GLN A 40 -21.04 6.96 -2.16
N ALA A 41 -21.13 6.95 -0.83
CA ALA A 41 -21.66 8.06 -0.06
C ALA A 41 -20.84 8.31 1.21
N GLU A 42 -19.53 8.57 1.12
CA GLU A 42 -18.85 9.46 2.06
C GLU A 42 -17.41 9.78 1.62
N GLU A 43 -17.06 11.05 1.76
CA GLU A 43 -15.75 11.68 1.51
C GLU A 43 -14.65 11.21 2.50
N ASP A 44 -14.82 10.04 3.12
CA ASP A 44 -14.05 9.56 4.27
C ASP A 44 -12.65 9.04 3.91
N PHE A 45 -12.39 8.79 2.63
CA PHE A 45 -11.10 8.34 2.14
C PHE A 45 -10.42 9.42 1.30
N PRO A 46 -9.16 9.80 1.62
CA PRO A 46 -8.41 10.71 0.77
C PRO A 46 -8.36 10.15 -0.65
N LYS A 47 -8.73 10.96 -1.64
CA LYS A 47 -8.61 10.59 -3.07
C LYS A 47 -7.16 10.32 -3.49
N THR A 48 -6.21 10.76 -2.66
CA THR A 48 -4.78 10.55 -2.81
C THR A 48 -4.30 9.26 -2.15
N ALA A 49 -5.15 8.54 -1.42
CA ALA A 49 -4.76 7.34 -0.71
C ALA A 49 -4.57 6.16 -1.66
N GLY A 50 -3.72 5.24 -1.24
CA GLY A 50 -3.38 4.05 -2.01
C GLY A 50 -2.44 3.16 -1.23
N HIS A 51 -2.02 2.08 -1.86
CA HIS A 51 -0.94 1.25 -1.33
C HIS A 51 0.41 1.72 -1.85
N GLN A 52 1.47 1.44 -1.09
CA GLN A 52 2.84 1.65 -1.50
C GLN A 52 3.67 0.40 -1.23
N VAL A 53 4.55 0.06 -2.17
CA VAL A 53 5.62 -0.94 -2.01
C VAL A 53 6.94 -0.30 -2.39
N ASP A 54 7.92 -0.36 -1.48
CA ASP A 54 9.30 -0.05 -1.84
C ASP A 54 9.97 -1.35 -2.36
N TYR A 55 10.31 -1.36 -3.65
CA TYR A 55 10.92 -2.51 -4.30
C TYR A 55 12.20 -2.14 -5.06
N ARG A 56 13.21 -3.02 -5.06
CA ARG A 56 14.39 -2.79 -5.90
C ARG A 56 14.15 -3.28 -7.32
N ILE A 57 14.38 -2.38 -8.26
CA ILE A 57 14.43 -2.62 -9.70
C ILE A 57 15.84 -2.22 -10.16
N GLN A 58 16.55 -3.15 -10.79
CA GLN A 58 17.96 -3.03 -11.19
C GLN A 58 18.88 -2.58 -10.05
N GLY A 59 18.64 -3.10 -8.84
CA GLY A 59 19.42 -2.78 -7.65
C GLY A 59 19.10 -1.45 -6.97
N GLN A 60 18.27 -0.60 -7.58
CA GLN A 60 17.86 0.70 -7.03
C GLN A 60 16.44 0.64 -6.47
N ASN A 61 16.21 1.26 -5.31
CA ASN A 61 14.88 1.34 -4.70
C ASN A 61 13.94 2.19 -5.56
N VAL A 62 12.70 1.71 -5.71
CA VAL A 62 11.57 2.40 -6.32
C VAL A 62 10.41 2.31 -5.34
N SER A 63 9.83 3.46 -5.00
CA SER A 63 8.55 3.51 -4.30
C SER A 63 7.44 3.39 -5.34
N LEU A 64 6.81 2.22 -5.41
CA LEU A 64 5.67 1.93 -6.29
C LEU A 64 4.38 2.27 -5.54
N PHE A 65 3.59 3.20 -6.07
CA PHE A 65 2.33 3.63 -5.47
C PHE A 65 1.13 3.17 -6.31
N PHE A 66 0.12 2.59 -5.66
CA PHE A 66 -1.08 1.99 -6.25
C PHE A 66 -2.31 2.76 -5.75
N PRO A 67 -2.81 3.77 -6.49
CA PRO A 67 -3.89 4.63 -6.04
C PRO A 67 -5.23 3.90 -5.92
N PHE A 68 -6.00 4.17 -4.85
CA PHE A 68 -7.36 3.63 -4.71
C PHE A 68 -8.37 4.21 -5.71
N THR A 69 -8.00 5.29 -6.40
CA THR A 69 -8.79 5.84 -7.52
C THR A 69 -8.66 5.00 -8.79
N GLU A 70 -7.60 4.21 -8.91
CA GLU A 70 -7.30 3.39 -10.10
C GLU A 70 -7.62 1.91 -9.87
N MET A 71 -7.38 1.41 -8.66
CA MET A 71 -7.55 0.00 -8.34
C MET A 71 -7.89 -0.22 -6.86
N ASP A 72 -8.63 -1.28 -6.54
CA ASP A 72 -8.89 -1.67 -5.16
C ASP A 72 -7.67 -2.37 -4.51
N SER A 73 -7.81 -2.81 -3.25
CA SER A 73 -6.69 -3.43 -2.52
C SER A 73 -6.27 -4.79 -3.08
N ASP A 74 -7.22 -5.60 -3.54
CA ASP A 74 -6.94 -6.94 -4.08
C ASP A 74 -6.25 -6.79 -5.44
N GLN A 75 -6.72 -5.85 -6.26
CA GLN A 75 -6.09 -5.45 -7.51
C GLN A 75 -4.68 -4.87 -7.29
N GLY A 76 -4.51 -4.02 -6.27
CA GLY A 76 -3.20 -3.50 -5.87
C GLY A 76 -2.20 -4.60 -5.49
N GLU A 77 -2.65 -5.59 -4.69
CA GLU A 77 -1.83 -6.76 -4.37
C GLU A 77 -1.47 -7.56 -5.63
N GLN A 78 -2.45 -7.81 -6.50
CA GLN A 78 -2.25 -8.55 -7.74
C GLN A 78 -1.22 -7.86 -8.64
N MET A 79 -1.33 -6.55 -8.83
CA MET A 79 -0.41 -5.75 -9.63
C MET A 79 1.00 -5.73 -9.02
N ALA A 80 1.11 -5.45 -7.71
CA ALA A 80 2.39 -5.45 -7.01
C ALA A 80 3.11 -6.81 -7.15
N LYS A 81 2.37 -7.90 -6.98
CA LYS A 81 2.89 -9.26 -7.16
C LYS A 81 3.36 -9.52 -8.59
N ALA A 82 2.60 -9.08 -9.59
CA ALA A 82 2.98 -9.24 -10.99
C ALA A 82 4.28 -8.49 -11.33
N ILE A 83 4.43 -7.25 -10.88
CA ILE A 83 5.67 -6.46 -11.04
C ILE A 83 6.84 -7.17 -10.36
N ILE A 84 6.68 -7.59 -9.10
CA ILE A 84 7.73 -8.29 -8.35
C ILE A 84 8.16 -9.58 -9.05
N LEU A 85 7.19 -10.38 -9.54
CA LEU A 85 7.47 -11.61 -10.27
C LEU A 85 8.22 -11.33 -11.58
N HIS A 86 7.78 -10.33 -12.34
CA HIS A 86 8.45 -9.91 -13.56
C HIS A 86 9.89 -9.49 -13.27
N THR A 87 10.11 -8.57 -12.33
CA THR A 87 11.45 -8.10 -11.91
C THR A 87 12.36 -9.27 -11.55
N ARG A 88 11.86 -10.23 -10.75
CA ARG A 88 12.64 -11.42 -10.36
C ARG A 88 13.03 -12.30 -11.54
N GLN A 89 12.12 -12.50 -12.48
CA GLN A 89 12.36 -13.30 -13.68
C GLN A 89 13.37 -12.62 -14.61
N THR A 90 13.21 -11.32 -14.84
CA THR A 90 14.04 -10.51 -15.72
C THR A 90 15.45 -10.33 -15.17
N GLU A 91 15.59 -10.00 -13.88
CA GLU A 91 16.89 -9.69 -13.26
C GLU A 91 17.64 -10.92 -12.74
N ARG A 92 17.02 -12.11 -12.80
CA ARG A 92 17.55 -13.35 -12.22
C ARG A 92 17.96 -13.14 -10.75
N ALA A 93 17.04 -12.57 -9.96
CA ALA A 93 17.29 -12.19 -8.58
C ALA A 93 17.98 -13.34 -7.81
N GLY A 94 19.08 -13.01 -7.12
CA GLY A 94 19.96 -13.98 -6.46
C GLY A 94 19.31 -14.79 -5.33
N ARG A 95 20.15 -15.50 -4.57
CA ARG A 95 19.75 -16.53 -3.58
C ARG A 95 18.76 -16.05 -2.50
N THR A 96 18.63 -14.75 -2.26
CA THR A 96 17.71 -14.16 -1.28
C THR A 96 16.82 -13.11 -1.95
N PRO A 97 15.57 -13.45 -2.31
CA PRO A 97 14.66 -12.51 -2.94
C PRO A 97 14.21 -11.45 -1.93
N GLN A 98 14.09 -10.20 -2.39
CA GLN A 98 13.45 -9.15 -1.62
C GLN A 98 11.96 -9.46 -1.42
N VAL A 99 11.46 -9.16 -0.23
CA VAL A 99 10.03 -9.17 0.10
C VAL A 99 9.45 -7.79 -0.16
N GLY A 100 8.36 -7.71 -0.93
CA GLY A 100 7.58 -6.47 -1.07
C GLY A 100 6.56 -6.38 0.07
N VAL A 101 6.53 -5.25 0.76
CA VAL A 101 5.54 -4.97 1.81
C VAL A 101 4.58 -3.91 1.28
N LEU A 102 3.30 -4.27 1.18
CA LEU A 102 2.23 -3.39 0.73
C LEU A 102 1.69 -2.61 1.92
N ASN A 103 2.08 -1.33 2.03
CA ASN A 103 1.66 -0.44 3.10
C ASN A 103 0.62 0.54 2.59
N MET A 104 -0.43 0.77 3.37
CA MET A 104 -1.39 1.83 3.07
C MET A 104 -0.78 3.21 3.36
N ARG A 105 -0.94 4.16 2.44
CA ARG A 105 -0.48 5.55 2.56
C ARG A 105 -1.63 6.50 2.21
N ALA A 106 -1.66 7.65 2.88
CA ALA A 106 -2.65 8.71 2.60
C ALA A 106 -2.34 9.51 1.32
N ALA A 107 -1.08 9.49 0.88
CA ALA A 107 -0.57 10.13 -0.32
C ALA A 107 0.71 9.40 -0.80
N PRO A 108 1.07 9.48 -2.09
CA PRO A 108 2.33 8.96 -2.59
C PRO A 108 3.51 9.69 -1.95
N GLU A 109 4.61 8.97 -1.74
CA GLU A 109 5.89 9.61 -1.43
C GLU A 109 6.40 10.45 -2.62
N GLU A 110 7.20 11.48 -2.33
CA GLU A 110 7.79 12.32 -3.37
C GLU A 110 8.68 11.47 -4.30
N GLY A 111 8.44 11.57 -5.62
CA GLY A 111 9.12 10.76 -6.62
C GLY A 111 8.65 9.31 -6.72
N ALA A 112 7.57 8.92 -6.02
CA ALA A 112 6.99 7.59 -6.17
C ALA A 112 6.46 7.37 -7.60
N TRP A 113 6.69 6.17 -8.12
CA TRP A 113 6.16 5.74 -9.40
C TRP A 113 4.68 5.37 -9.25
N ILE A 114 3.81 6.10 -9.94
CA ILE A 114 2.36 5.86 -9.91
C ILE A 114 2.02 4.71 -10.85
N VAL A 115 1.56 3.60 -10.28
CA VAL A 115 1.14 2.40 -11.03
C VAL A 115 -0.34 2.50 -11.35
N THR A 116 -0.69 2.25 -12.61
CA THR A 116 -2.08 2.22 -13.08
C THR A 116 -2.59 0.79 -13.24
N TRP A 117 -3.91 0.61 -13.27
CA TRP A 117 -4.52 -0.66 -13.64
C TRP A 117 -4.40 -0.92 -15.15
N PRO A 118 -4.34 -2.18 -15.63
CA PRO A 118 -4.28 -2.47 -17.05
C PRO A 118 -5.52 -1.96 -17.78
N PRO A 119 -5.37 -1.44 -19.01
CA PRO A 119 -6.51 -1.14 -19.86
C PRO A 119 -7.24 -2.42 -20.30
N GLU A 120 -8.46 -2.27 -20.79
CA GLU A 120 -9.27 -3.39 -21.26
C GLU A 120 -8.54 -4.19 -22.35
N GLY A 121 -8.53 -5.52 -22.21
CA GLY A 121 -7.86 -6.43 -23.15
C GLY A 121 -6.37 -6.66 -22.89
N VAL A 122 -5.76 -5.96 -21.93
CA VAL A 122 -4.37 -6.19 -21.50
C VAL A 122 -4.35 -6.97 -20.19
N THR A 123 -3.50 -8.00 -20.09
CA THR A 123 -3.39 -8.77 -18.84
C THR A 123 -2.56 -8.02 -17.80
N VAL A 124 -2.75 -8.35 -16.52
CA VAL A 124 -1.96 -7.76 -15.42
C VAL A 124 -0.46 -8.00 -15.63
N GLU A 125 -0.07 -9.18 -16.11
CA GLU A 125 1.33 -9.54 -16.34
C GLU A 125 1.96 -8.72 -17.48
N GLN A 126 1.21 -8.50 -18.57
CA GLN A 126 1.66 -7.66 -19.68
C GLN A 126 1.85 -6.22 -19.23
N HIS A 127 0.88 -5.67 -18.51
CA HIS A 127 0.97 -4.32 -17.98
C HIS A 127 2.08 -4.18 -16.94
N ALA A 128 2.29 -5.18 -16.08
CA ALA A 128 3.39 -5.17 -15.12
C ALA A 128 4.77 -5.16 -15.80
N ALA A 129 4.93 -5.90 -16.91
CA ALA A 129 6.14 -5.86 -17.71
C ALA A 129 6.36 -4.47 -18.35
N GLU A 130 5.29 -3.83 -18.83
CA GLU A 130 5.35 -2.47 -19.36
C GLU A 130 5.71 -1.45 -18.28
N GLN A 131 5.12 -1.54 -17.08
CA GLN A 131 5.47 -0.68 -15.95
C GLN A 131 6.95 -0.82 -15.58
N TYR A 132 7.46 -2.06 -15.52
CA TYR A 132 8.89 -2.31 -15.29
C TYR A 132 9.75 -1.61 -16.34
N GLN A 133 9.42 -1.76 -17.62
CA GLN A 133 10.17 -1.15 -18.72
C GLN A 133 10.17 0.37 -18.62
N ARG A 134 9.01 0.99 -18.39
CA ARG A 134 8.89 2.45 -18.23
C ARG A 134 9.69 2.97 -17.05
N ILE A 135 9.73 2.24 -15.92
CA ILE A 135 10.54 2.60 -14.76
C ILE A 135 12.03 2.62 -15.11
N VAL A 136 12.50 1.61 -15.85
CA VAL A 136 13.89 1.53 -16.29
C VAL A 136 14.22 2.65 -17.27
N GLU A 137 13.37 2.86 -18.29
CA GLU A 137 13.57 3.90 -19.32
C GLU A 137 13.57 5.32 -18.72
N ALA A 138 12.63 5.62 -17.82
CA ALA A 138 12.54 6.95 -17.19
C ALA A 138 13.81 7.33 -16.38
N ARG A 139 14.53 6.33 -15.86
CA ARG A 139 15.81 6.55 -15.17
C ARG A 139 16.94 6.86 -16.13
N ASP A 140 16.98 6.20 -17.29
CA ASP A 140 18.01 6.43 -18.30
C ASP A 140 17.89 7.83 -18.93
N GLU A 141 16.68 8.42 -18.93
CA GLU A 141 16.44 9.79 -19.38
C GLU A 141 16.83 10.86 -18.36
N HIS A 142 16.88 10.54 -17.06
CA HIS A 142 17.16 11.47 -15.97
C HIS A 142 18.13 10.84 -14.94
N PRO A 143 19.44 10.71 -15.28
CA PRO A 143 20.43 10.00 -14.46
C PRO A 143 20.82 10.71 -13.15
#